data_AF-A0A934LWT8-F1
#
_entry.id   AF-A0A934LWT8-F1
#
_cell.length_a   1.000
_cell.length_b   1.000
_cell.length_c   1.000
_cell.angle_alpha   90.00
_cell.angle_beta   90.00
_cell.angle_gamma   90.00
#
_symmetry.space_group_name_H-M   'P 1'
#
loop_
_entity.id
_entity.type
_entity.pdbx_description
1 polymer ?
#
loop_
_entity_poly.entity_id
_entity_poly.type
_entity_poly.pdbx_seq_one_letter_code
_entity_poly.pdbx_strand_id
1 'polypeptide(L)'
;MTSQPDRAAPARHTMQQSPWRNQTQLVATLALIVVIGIVIGTLYLIQTSTTTITARELDNMGDHRARLERDNELLRGEIAQYQSLPRVMTRAAEMGFREAQESEIQYIIVDGYRYDRPRVTPTATPTPEPADAVYDETLGGWLEQQWDSLKKQFNEWQSS
;
A
#
# COMPACT_ATOMS: atom_id res chain seq x y z
N MET A 1 -45.89 -24.26 -83.88
CA MET A 1 -45.24 -22.96 -84.17
C MET A 1 -44.96 -22.28 -82.83
N THR A 2 -43.67 -21.98 -82.56
CA THR A 2 -43.13 -20.93 -81.66
C THR A 2 -43.60 -20.85 -80.19
N SER A 3 -42.79 -20.67 -79.15
CA SER A 3 -41.34 -20.63 -78.88
C SER A 3 -41.18 -20.50 -77.36
N GLN A 4 -40.11 -21.06 -76.79
CA GLN A 4 -39.59 -20.73 -75.45
C GLN A 4 -38.87 -19.35 -75.48
N PRO A 5 -38.74 -18.60 -74.36
CA PRO A 5 -37.49 -18.70 -73.59
C PRO A 5 -37.62 -18.50 -72.06
N ASP A 6 -36.55 -18.91 -71.37
CA ASP A 6 -36.14 -18.72 -69.98
C ASP A 6 -36.53 -17.40 -69.31
N ARG A 7 -36.66 -17.40 -67.97
CA ARG A 7 -35.74 -16.68 -67.04
C ARG A 7 -35.86 -17.20 -65.60
N ALA A 8 -34.73 -17.64 -65.06
CA ALA A 8 -34.47 -17.70 -63.63
C ALA A 8 -34.44 -16.28 -63.04
N ALA A 9 -35.06 -16.07 -61.87
CA ALA A 9 -34.65 -15.06 -60.90
C ALA A 9 -35.15 -15.43 -59.50
N PRO A 10 -34.25 -15.56 -58.51
CA PRO A 10 -34.56 -15.98 -57.16
C PRO A 10 -34.92 -14.80 -56.24
N ALA A 11 -35.50 -15.17 -55.10
CA ALA A 11 -35.52 -14.44 -53.83
C ALA A 11 -36.14 -13.04 -53.84
N ARG A 12 -37.22 -12.91 -53.06
CA ARG A 12 -37.41 -11.81 -52.10
C ARG A 12 -38.48 -12.23 -51.10
N HIS A 13 -38.12 -13.16 -50.22
CA HIS A 13 -38.58 -13.04 -48.85
C HIS A 13 -37.93 -11.77 -48.32
N THR A 14 -38.58 -10.62 -48.54
CA THR A 14 -38.25 -9.41 -47.81
C THR A 14 -38.62 -9.71 -46.37
N MET A 15 -37.59 -10.11 -45.62
CA MET A 15 -37.62 -10.20 -44.17
C MET A 15 -38.35 -8.98 -43.66
N GLN A 16 -39.53 -9.21 -43.07
CA GLN A 16 -40.16 -8.25 -42.20
C GLN A 16 -39.08 -7.83 -41.21
N GLN A 17 -38.68 -6.57 -41.31
CA GLN A 17 -37.72 -5.98 -40.40
C GLN A 17 -38.31 -6.13 -39.00
N SER A 18 -37.70 -7.02 -38.23
CA SER A 18 -38.18 -7.39 -36.91
C SER A 18 -38.20 -6.14 -36.02
N PRO A 19 -39.37 -5.71 -35.50
CA PRO A 19 -39.50 -4.52 -34.65
C PRO A 19 -38.83 -4.66 -33.27
N TRP A 20 -38.15 -5.79 -33.03
CA TRP A 20 -37.41 -6.10 -31.80
C TRP A 20 -36.19 -5.21 -31.52
N ARG A 21 -35.60 -4.57 -32.55
CA ARG A 21 -34.40 -3.73 -32.39
C ARG A 21 -34.64 -2.48 -31.55
N ASN A 22 -35.84 -1.89 -31.63
CA ASN A 22 -36.14 -0.64 -30.92
C ASN A 22 -36.52 -0.91 -29.45
N GLN A 23 -37.02 -2.11 -29.13
CA GLN A 23 -37.33 -2.49 -27.75
C GLN A 23 -36.07 -2.79 -26.94
N THR A 24 -35.08 -3.48 -27.53
CA THR A 24 -33.81 -3.75 -26.85
C THR A 24 -32.97 -2.48 -26.68
N GLN A 25 -33.05 -1.54 -27.61
CA GLN A 25 -32.39 -0.22 -27.50
C GLN A 25 -32.89 0.57 -26.29
N LEU A 26 -34.21 0.66 -26.06
CA LEU A 26 -34.76 1.38 -24.91
C LEU A 26 -34.39 0.73 -23.58
N VAL A 27 -34.45 -0.60 -23.51
CA VAL A 27 -34.07 -1.36 -22.31
C VAL A 27 -32.59 -1.17 -21.99
N ALA A 28 -31.71 -1.16 -22.99
CA ALA A 28 -30.28 -0.96 -22.80
C ALA A 28 -29.95 0.48 -22.34
N THR A 29 -30.59 1.50 -22.91
CA THR A 29 -30.40 2.89 -22.47
C THR A 29 -30.86 3.08 -21.03
N LEU A 30 -31.99 2.47 -20.66
CA LEU A 30 -32.52 2.55 -19.31
C LEU A 30 -31.59 1.82 -18.32
N ALA A 31 -31.05 0.66 -18.69
CA ALA A 31 -30.05 -0.06 -17.90
C ALA A 31 -28.76 0.76 -17.70
N LEU A 32 -28.28 1.46 -18.73
CA LEU A 32 -27.09 2.33 -18.64
C LEU A 32 -27.30 3.47 -17.64
N ILE A 33 -28.46 4.15 -17.69
CA ILE A 33 -28.81 5.23 -16.75
C ILE A 33 -28.82 4.71 -15.31
N VAL A 34 -29.36 3.50 -15.09
CA VAL A 34 -29.37 2.86 -13.78
C VAL A 34 -27.95 2.55 -13.29
N VAL A 35 -27.09 1.99 -14.15
CA VAL A 35 -25.68 1.71 -13.79
C VAL A 35 -24.94 2.99 -13.43
N ILE A 36 -25.07 4.06 -14.23
CA ILE A 36 -24.45 5.36 -13.95
C ILE A 36 -24.97 5.93 -12.63
N GLY A 37 -26.28 5.84 -12.37
CA GLY A 37 -26.87 6.26 -11.11
C GLY A 37 -26.35 5.48 -9.91
N ILE A 38 -26.15 4.16 -10.05
CA ILE A 38 -25.52 3.32 -9.02
C ILE A 38 -24.07 3.74 -8.80
N VAL A 39 -23.28 3.99 -9.85
CA VAL A 39 -21.88 4.45 -9.72
C VAL A 39 -21.79 5.81 -9.03
N ILE A 40 -22.65 6.77 -9.40
CA ILE A 40 -22.71 8.08 -8.74
C ILE A 40 -23.16 7.92 -7.29
N GLY A 41 -24.16 7.07 -7.03
CA GLY A 41 -24.64 6.77 -5.69
C GLY A 41 -23.56 6.13 -4.81
N THR A 42 -22.84 5.13 -5.33
CA THR A 42 -21.75 4.48 -4.60
C THR A 42 -20.60 5.44 -4.35
N LEU A 43 -20.21 6.27 -5.33
CA LEU A 43 -19.20 7.32 -5.15
C LEU A 43 -19.64 8.34 -4.09
N TYR A 44 -20.90 8.76 -4.10
CA TYR A 44 -21.47 9.68 -3.13
C TYR A 44 -21.50 9.06 -1.72
N LEU A 45 -21.80 7.77 -1.60
CA LEU A 45 -21.71 7.03 -0.34
C LEU A 45 -20.25 6.88 0.14
N ILE A 46 -19.32 6.56 -0.77
CA ILE A 46 -17.88 6.40 -0.48
C ILE A 46 -17.24 7.73 -0.05
N GLN A 47 -17.73 8.86 -0.58
CA GLN A 47 -17.29 10.20 -0.18
C GLN A 47 -17.48 10.48 1.32
N THR A 48 -18.31 9.70 2.02
CA THR A 48 -18.52 9.81 3.47
C THR A 48 -17.49 8.99 4.28
N SER A 49 -16.59 8.19 3.68
CA SER A 49 -15.80 7.19 4.43
C SER A 49 -14.30 7.10 4.18
N THR A 50 -13.64 8.02 3.46
CA THR A 50 -12.18 7.90 3.23
C THR A 50 -11.32 8.97 3.89
N THR A 51 -11.67 9.47 5.08
CA THR A 51 -10.70 10.26 5.87
C THR A 51 -10.86 10.19 7.40
N THR A 52 -11.95 9.66 7.96
CA THR A 52 -12.18 9.78 9.42
C THR A 52 -11.87 8.51 10.23
N ILE A 53 -11.96 7.31 9.63
CA ILE A 53 -11.72 6.05 10.36
C ILE A 53 -10.22 5.69 10.37
N THR A 54 -9.53 5.82 9.23
CA THR A 54 -8.08 5.57 9.12
C THR A 54 -7.23 6.58 9.91
N ALA A 55 -7.70 7.82 10.06
CA ALA A 55 -6.97 8.85 10.79
C ALA A 55 -6.86 8.54 12.30
N ARG A 56 -7.90 7.99 12.93
CA ARG A 56 -7.90 7.70 14.38
C ARG A 56 -7.03 6.51 14.74
N GLU A 57 -7.03 5.48 13.89
CA GLU A 57 -6.14 4.33 14.02
C GLU A 57 -4.67 4.77 13.92
N LEU A 58 -4.37 5.62 12.92
CA LEU A 58 -3.04 6.16 12.69
C LEU A 58 -2.58 7.08 13.85
N ASP A 59 -3.48 7.89 14.38
CA ASP A 59 -3.21 8.76 15.54
C ASP A 59 -2.90 7.93 16.79
N ASN A 60 -3.67 6.88 17.06
CA ASN A 60 -3.42 5.96 18.18
C ASN A 60 -2.08 5.22 18.03
N MET A 61 -1.75 4.76 16.81
CA MET A 61 -0.45 4.15 16.52
C MET A 61 0.71 5.15 16.67
N GLY A 62 0.51 6.40 16.25
CA GLY A 62 1.48 7.49 16.42
C GLY A 62 1.74 7.79 17.91
N ASP A 63 0.68 7.93 18.68
CA ASP A 63 0.71 8.11 20.13
C ASP A 63 1.41 6.94 20.84
N HIS A 64 1.16 5.71 20.40
CA HIS A 64 1.82 4.53 20.96
C HIS A 64 3.33 4.53 20.68
N ARG A 65 3.75 4.87 19.45
CA ARG A 65 5.18 5.02 19.10
C ARG A 65 5.85 6.11 19.92
N ALA A 66 5.24 7.28 20.03
CA ALA A 66 5.79 8.40 20.79
C ALA A 66 5.98 8.07 22.29
N ARG A 67 5.07 7.28 22.87
CA ARG A 67 5.22 6.75 24.23
C ARG A 67 6.43 5.81 24.34
N LEU A 68 6.55 4.84 23.44
CA LEU A 68 7.66 3.88 23.45
C LEU A 68 9.03 4.54 23.25
N GLU A 69 9.12 5.54 22.35
CA GLU A 69 10.36 6.29 22.13
C GLU A 69 10.80 7.02 23.40
N ARG A 70 9.86 7.70 24.07
CA ARG A 70 10.12 8.39 25.34
C ARG A 70 10.59 7.43 26.43
N ASP A 71 9.93 6.28 26.57
CA ASP A 71 10.32 5.26 27.54
C ASP A 71 11.73 4.70 27.25
N ASN A 72 12.07 4.51 25.97
CA ASN A 72 13.40 4.06 25.57
C ASN A 72 14.48 5.09 25.93
N GLU A 73 14.22 6.37 25.70
CA GLU A 73 15.14 7.45 26.07
C GLU A 73 15.36 7.54 27.58
N LEU A 74 14.30 7.39 28.37
CA LEU A 74 14.38 7.34 29.84
C LEU A 74 15.25 6.18 30.32
N LEU A 75 15.01 4.96 29.80
CA LEU A 75 15.79 3.77 30.14
C LEU A 75 17.26 3.92 29.74
N ARG A 76 17.56 4.51 28.58
CA ARG A 76 18.94 4.80 28.17
C ARG A 76 19.62 5.77 29.13
N GLY A 77 18.90 6.78 29.60
CA GLY A 77 19.36 7.71 30.62
C GLY A 77 19.69 7.00 31.95
N GLU A 78 18.80 6.13 32.42
CA GLU A 78 19.04 5.33 33.62
C GLU A 78 20.25 4.41 33.46
N ILE A 79 20.37 3.69 32.36
CA ILE A 79 21.53 2.82 32.07
C ILE A 79 22.83 3.63 32.12
N ALA A 80 22.85 4.80 31.50
CA ALA A 80 24.01 5.69 31.53
C ALA A 80 24.33 6.15 32.96
N GLN A 81 23.31 6.38 33.80
CA GLN A 81 23.50 6.69 35.22
C GLN A 81 24.05 5.50 36.02
N TYR A 82 23.56 4.28 35.78
CA TYR A 82 24.07 3.04 36.39
C TYR A 82 25.53 2.77 35.98
N GLN A 83 25.86 3.01 34.72
CA GLN A 83 27.21 2.85 34.16
C GLN A 83 28.11 4.08 34.39
N SER A 84 27.60 5.12 35.04
CA SER A 84 28.35 6.36 35.22
C SER A 84 29.65 6.10 35.98
N LEU A 85 30.75 6.66 35.46
CA LEU A 85 32.09 6.50 36.01
C LEU A 85 32.15 6.76 37.53
N PRO A 86 31.48 7.80 38.11
CA PRO A 86 31.49 8.01 39.54
C PRO A 86 30.91 6.84 40.35
N ARG A 87 29.84 6.21 39.85
CA ARG A 87 29.19 5.08 40.52
C ARG A 87 30.03 3.81 40.44
N VAL A 88 30.64 3.56 39.28
CA VAL A 88 31.59 2.45 39.09
C VAL A 88 32.80 2.63 40.01
N MET A 89 33.37 3.83 40.07
CA MET A 89 34.49 4.16 40.97
C MET A 89 34.12 3.99 42.44
N THR A 90 32.94 4.47 42.85
CA THR A 90 32.43 4.29 44.22
C THR A 90 32.33 2.82 44.58
N ARG A 91 31.73 2.01 43.69
CA ARG A 91 31.59 0.57 43.93
C ARG A 91 32.94 -0.16 43.92
N ALA A 92 33.86 0.25 43.07
CA ALA A 92 35.23 -0.28 43.05
C ALA A 92 35.95 0.01 44.39
N ALA A 93 35.82 1.23 44.91
CA ALA A 93 36.37 1.59 46.21
C ALA A 93 35.76 0.77 47.36
N GLU A 94 34.44 0.55 47.37
CA GLU A 94 33.78 -0.34 48.35
C GLU A 94 34.29 -1.78 48.31
N MET A 95 34.73 -2.26 47.13
CA MET A 95 35.33 -3.58 46.96
C MET A 95 36.84 -3.61 47.23
N GLY A 96 37.43 -2.50 47.67
CA GLY A 96 38.86 -2.39 48.00
C GLY A 96 39.78 -2.10 46.81
N PHE A 97 39.23 -1.80 45.63
CA PHE A 97 40.03 -1.29 44.52
C PHE A 97 40.48 0.15 44.78
N ARG A 98 41.65 0.51 44.27
CA ARG A 98 42.21 1.87 44.34
C ARG A 98 42.79 2.25 42.98
N GLU A 99 43.01 3.55 42.78
CA GLU A 99 43.74 4.05 41.62
C GLU A 99 45.10 3.34 41.50
N ALA A 100 45.43 2.89 40.30
CA ALA A 100 46.71 2.25 40.01
C ALA A 100 47.82 3.31 39.94
N GLN A 101 48.95 3.03 40.57
CA GLN A 101 50.13 3.88 40.43
C GLN A 101 50.85 3.57 39.11
N GLU A 102 51.66 4.51 38.62
CA GLU A 102 52.40 4.36 37.35
C GLU A 102 53.27 3.10 37.33
N SER A 103 53.81 2.69 38.48
CA SER A 103 54.60 1.46 38.64
C SER A 103 53.79 0.16 38.58
N GLU A 104 52.47 0.24 38.71
CA GLU A 104 51.55 -0.91 38.71
C GLU A 104 50.88 -1.12 37.33
N ILE A 105 51.06 -0.17 36.41
CA ILE A 105 50.47 -0.23 35.06
C ILE A 105 51.40 -1.00 34.13
N GLN A 106 50.95 -2.17 33.68
CA GLN A 106 51.64 -2.97 32.69
C GLN A 106 51.04 -2.77 31.30
N TYR A 107 51.83 -2.26 30.36
CA TYR A 107 51.43 -2.13 28.96
C TYR A 107 51.69 -3.42 28.22
N ILE A 108 50.65 -4.00 27.62
CA ILE A 108 50.73 -5.20 26.80
C ILE A 108 50.49 -4.81 25.35
N ILE A 109 51.42 -5.18 24.46
CA ILE A 109 51.22 -5.03 23.01
C ILE A 109 50.31 -6.18 22.57
N VAL A 110 49.10 -5.84 22.13
CA VAL A 110 48.16 -6.80 21.57
C VAL A 110 48.37 -6.83 20.06
N ASP A 111 48.89 -7.95 19.55
CA ASP A 111 49.08 -8.14 18.12
C ASP A 111 47.73 -8.07 17.38
N GLY A 112 47.70 -7.35 16.26
CA GLY A 112 46.47 -7.07 15.51
C GLY A 112 45.51 -6.04 16.14
N TYR A 113 45.90 -5.31 17.19
CA TYR A 113 45.04 -4.26 17.77
C TYR A 113 44.81 -3.10 16.78
N ARG A 114 43.54 -2.94 16.38
CA ARG A 114 43.04 -1.89 15.49
C ARG A 114 42.44 -0.76 16.35
N TYR A 115 43.17 0.35 16.50
CA TYR A 115 42.70 1.55 17.24
C TYR A 115 41.54 2.24 16.51
N ASP A 116 41.43 2.05 15.20
CA ASP A 116 40.42 2.57 14.30
C ASP A 116 39.14 1.71 14.28
N ARG A 117 38.73 1.12 15.41
CA ARG A 117 37.41 0.49 15.45
C ARG A 117 36.37 1.57 15.17
N PRO A 118 35.56 1.44 14.10
CA PRO A 118 34.42 2.33 13.93
C PRO A 118 33.60 2.25 15.22
N ARG A 119 33.17 3.40 15.75
CA ARG A 119 32.19 3.43 16.85
C ARG A 119 31.13 2.39 16.51
N VAL A 120 30.82 1.51 17.46
CA VAL A 120 29.65 0.65 17.35
C VAL A 120 28.46 1.58 17.16
N THR A 121 28.04 1.75 15.90
CA THR A 121 26.76 2.35 15.58
C THR A 121 25.75 1.49 16.35
N PRO A 122 24.87 2.08 17.18
CA PRO A 122 23.82 1.30 17.82
C PRO A 122 23.17 0.42 16.75
N THR A 123 23.02 -0.87 17.07
CA THR A 123 22.40 -1.88 16.20
C THR A 123 21.29 -1.22 15.42
N ALA A 124 21.43 -1.17 14.09
CA ALA A 124 20.42 -0.59 13.22
C ALA A 124 19.08 -1.18 13.63
N THR A 125 18.12 -0.32 13.94
CA THR A 125 16.71 -0.70 14.02
C THR A 125 16.44 -1.61 12.83
N PRO A 126 15.89 -2.83 13.02
CA PRO A 126 15.64 -3.73 11.90
C PRO A 126 14.91 -2.94 10.81
N THR A 127 15.48 -2.95 9.61
CA THR A 127 14.83 -2.38 8.42
C THR A 127 13.42 -2.95 8.40
N PRO A 128 12.36 -2.11 8.40
CA PRO A 128 11.01 -2.62 8.31
C PRO A 128 10.95 -3.50 7.07
N GLU A 129 10.66 -4.78 7.31
CA GLU A 129 10.39 -5.75 6.26
C GLU A 129 9.32 -5.10 5.36
N PRO A 130 9.55 -5.03 4.02
CA PRO A 130 8.56 -4.45 3.14
C PRO A 130 7.27 -5.25 3.36
N ALA A 131 6.23 -4.57 3.85
CA ALA A 131 4.94 -5.18 4.06
C ALA A 131 4.54 -5.91 2.77
N ASP A 132 4.45 -7.24 2.85
CA ASP A 132 4.09 -8.07 1.72
C ASP A 132 2.77 -7.57 1.11
N ALA A 133 2.82 -7.39 -0.22
CA ALA A 133 1.74 -6.95 -1.10
C ALA A 133 1.06 -5.62 -0.71
N VAL A 134 1.65 -4.52 -1.20
CA VAL A 134 0.85 -3.35 -1.53
C VAL A 134 -0.15 -3.78 -2.61
N TYR A 135 -1.43 -3.87 -2.24
CA TYR A 135 -2.51 -4.01 -3.23
C TYR A 135 -2.61 -2.70 -4.02
N ASP A 136 -1.90 -2.63 -5.15
CA ASP A 136 -1.93 -1.51 -6.09
C ASP A 136 -3.22 -1.45 -6.94
N GLU A 137 -4.20 -2.31 -6.65
CA GLU A 137 -5.53 -2.24 -7.25
C GLU A 137 -6.28 -1.02 -6.71
N THR A 138 -5.98 0.13 -7.31
CA THR A 138 -6.69 1.36 -7.03
C THR A 138 -8.07 1.34 -7.68
N LEU A 139 -9.03 2.04 -7.07
CA LEU A 139 -10.33 2.30 -7.67
C LEU A 139 -10.21 2.93 -9.07
N GLY A 140 -9.14 3.70 -9.30
CA GLY A 140 -8.83 4.27 -10.62
C GLY A 140 -8.55 3.19 -11.67
N GLY A 141 -7.72 2.20 -11.35
CA GLY A 141 -7.41 1.10 -12.27
C GLY A 141 -8.64 0.24 -12.60
N TRP A 142 -9.45 -0.08 -11.60
CA TRP A 142 -10.73 -0.77 -11.83
C TRP A 142 -11.68 0.08 -12.68
N LEU A 143 -11.77 1.39 -12.44
CA LEU A 143 -12.63 2.31 -13.18
C LEU A 143 -12.21 2.43 -14.65
N GLU A 144 -10.92 2.51 -14.93
CA GLU A 144 -10.39 2.49 -16.30
C GLU A 144 -10.78 1.19 -17.01
N GLN A 145 -10.66 0.05 -16.34
CA GLN A 145 -11.05 -1.24 -16.89
C GLN A 145 -12.56 -1.36 -17.15
N GLN A 146 -13.40 -0.82 -16.26
CA GLN A 146 -14.85 -0.74 -16.47
C GLN A 146 -15.19 0.20 -17.62
N TRP A 147 -14.53 1.36 -17.72
CA TRP A 147 -14.73 2.34 -18.78
C TRP A 147 -14.38 1.79 -20.15
N ASP A 148 -13.29 1.01 -20.25
CA ASP A 148 -12.92 0.34 -21.49
C ASP A 148 -13.89 -0.79 -21.87
N SER A 149 -14.42 -1.52 -20.89
CA SER A 149 -15.47 -2.51 -21.12
C SER A 149 -16.75 -1.86 -21.66
N LEU A 150 -17.12 -0.68 -21.13
CA LEU A 150 -18.25 0.11 -21.61
C LEU A 150 -18.06 0.63 -23.05
N LYS A 151 -16.87 1.17 -23.38
CA LYS A 151 -16.56 1.62 -24.74
C LYS A 151 -16.64 0.47 -25.76
N LYS A 152 -16.15 -0.71 -25.38
CA LYS A 152 -16.21 -1.91 -26.25
C LYS A 152 -17.64 -2.29 -26.55
N GLN A 153 -18.49 -2.39 -25.53
CA GLN A 153 -19.92 -2.69 -25.70
C GLN A 153 -20.63 -1.63 -26.55
N PHE A 154 -20.28 -0.35 -26.39
CA PHE A 154 -20.83 0.74 -27.19
C PHE A 154 -20.40 0.67 -28.66
N ASN A 155 -19.12 0.40 -28.93
CA ASN A 155 -18.61 0.25 -30.29
C ASN A 155 -19.18 -0.99 -30.98
N GLU A 156 -19.32 -2.11 -30.25
CA GLU A 156 -20.00 -3.31 -30.73
C GLU A 156 -21.44 -3.01 -31.15
N TRP A 157 -22.17 -2.22 -30.35
CA TRP A 157 -23.51 -1.74 -30.68
C TRP A 157 -23.55 -0.79 -31.88
N GLN A 158 -22.60 0.15 -32.00
CA GLN A 158 -22.55 1.10 -33.11
C GLN A 158 -22.18 0.43 -34.46
N SER A 159 -21.54 -0.74 -34.39
CA SER A 159 -21.09 -1.51 -35.56
C SER A 159 -22.11 -2.55 -36.08
N SER A 160 -23.32 -2.63 -35.51
CA SER A 160 -24.45 -3.52 -35.89
C SER A 160 -25.76 -2.77 -36.20
#